data_AF-A0A1G6JMK7-F1
#
_entry.id   AF-A0A1G6JMK7-F1
#
_cell.length_a   1.000
_cell.length_b   1.000
_cell.length_c   1.000
_cell.angle_alpha   90.00
_cell.angle_beta   90.00
_cell.angle_gamma   90.00
#
_symmetry.space_group_name_H-M   'P 1'
#
loop_
_entity.id
_entity.type
_entity.pdbx_description
1 polymer ?
#
loop_
_entity_poly.entity_id
_entity_poly.type
_entity_poly.pdbx_seq_one_letter_code
_entity_poly.pdbx_strand_id
1 'polypeptide(L)'
;MHYSVKAVLSVVAFASLLPLTACGGGGDGGTAPQSNSGGTATPPAVVAPTSVTPVTSVPAPTYATPALSSAFSALNSVRGKMGVGLLRQDTILDTAADNHITYAKANNITMHTETQALTGFTGATPYDQVVAAGGSKAQWIGQVMGHAGFTDGAECVGNFLGSVYHLQAVTSNQETIGVAFRDSYCVINFGITTGANGSGYGLPQWGGQQMATNAVAYYPVDNATVVGSFNPASESPNPAPDVAMAGTPIMFRMSAPQGSDVVTVSSFTLVGPSGAAVPARVLVPIAAKSGSMTGAVADANLYAGVVFLLPTQPLVAGLHTVTFSGARNGVAVSRSWSFTAI
;
A
#
# COMPACT_ATOMS: atom_id res chain seq x y z
N MET A 1 15.71 -40.89 -21.92
CA MET A 1 15.18 -40.70 -23.30
C MET A 1 14.96 -39.22 -23.50
N HIS A 2 15.85 -38.56 -24.23
CA HIS A 2 15.73 -37.14 -24.60
C HIS A 2 14.76 -37.01 -25.78
N TYR A 3 13.84 -36.06 -25.72
CA TYR A 3 13.24 -35.50 -26.93
C TYR A 3 13.23 -33.97 -26.82
N SER A 4 13.87 -33.37 -27.82
CA SER A 4 14.11 -31.95 -28.04
C SER A 4 13.06 -31.44 -29.02
N VAL A 5 12.40 -30.31 -28.72
CA VAL A 5 11.45 -29.65 -29.63
C VAL A 5 12.14 -28.43 -30.24
N LYS A 6 12.33 -28.46 -31.56
CA LYS A 6 12.89 -27.36 -32.35
C LYS A 6 11.82 -26.32 -32.65
N ALA A 7 12.16 -25.05 -32.46
CA ALA A 7 11.38 -23.90 -32.90
C ALA A 7 11.53 -23.67 -34.41
N VAL A 8 10.44 -23.30 -35.08
CA VAL A 8 10.44 -22.84 -36.48
C VAL A 8 9.88 -21.41 -36.50
N LEU A 9 10.70 -20.47 -36.96
CA LEU A 9 10.36 -19.07 -37.23
C LEU A 9 9.83 -18.97 -38.66
N SER A 10 8.69 -18.30 -38.86
CA SER A 10 8.20 -17.92 -40.20
C SER A 10 8.04 -16.41 -40.28
N VAL A 11 8.78 -15.80 -41.21
CA VAL A 11 8.73 -14.38 -41.60
C VAL A 11 7.73 -14.24 -42.75
N VAL A 12 6.84 -13.25 -42.68
CA VAL A 12 5.99 -12.85 -43.82
C VAL A 12 6.19 -11.36 -44.07
N ALA A 13 6.70 -11.05 -45.26
CA ALA A 13 6.82 -9.71 -45.81
C ALA A 13 5.65 -9.44 -46.78
N PHE A 14 5.08 -8.24 -46.75
CA PHE A 14 4.18 -7.76 -47.80
C PHE A 14 4.60 -6.37 -48.25
N ALA A 15 4.92 -6.27 -49.55
CA ALA A 15 5.10 -5.04 -50.30
C ALA A 15 3.97 -4.97 -51.34
N SER A 16 3.39 -3.79 -51.55
CA SER A 16 2.68 -3.47 -52.80
C SER A 16 2.66 -1.96 -53.04
N LEU A 17 2.88 -1.59 -54.30
CA LEU A 17 3.11 -0.26 -54.86
C LEU A 17 1.88 0.22 -55.66
N LEU A 18 1.65 1.55 -55.62
CA LEU A 18 1.23 2.48 -56.70
C LEU A 18 -0.19 2.35 -57.33
N PRO A 19 -0.78 3.41 -57.96
CA PRO A 19 -0.13 4.53 -58.65
C PRO A 19 -0.71 5.96 -58.48
N LEU A 20 0.01 6.93 -59.06
CA LEU A 20 -0.36 8.34 -59.27
C LEU A 20 -1.23 8.53 -60.52
N THR A 21 -2.13 9.52 -60.49
CA THR A 21 -2.64 10.23 -61.68
C THR A 21 -2.82 11.73 -61.40
N ALA A 22 -2.81 12.53 -62.46
CA ALA A 22 -2.25 13.88 -62.55
C ALA A 22 -3.25 15.05 -62.56
N CYS A 23 -2.68 16.26 -62.36
CA CYS A 23 -2.88 17.56 -63.03
C CYS A 23 -4.29 18.12 -63.34
N GLY A 24 -4.51 19.34 -62.83
CA GLY A 24 -5.47 20.37 -63.29
C GLY A 24 -5.71 21.35 -62.11
N GLY A 25 -5.52 22.67 -62.15
CA GLY A 25 -5.43 23.65 -63.23
C GLY A 25 -6.44 24.76 -62.94
N GLY A 26 -6.01 26.02 -62.79
CA GLY A 26 -6.88 27.21 -62.82
C GLY A 26 -6.77 28.13 -61.60
N GLY A 27 -6.18 29.31 -61.80
CA GLY A 27 -6.26 30.43 -60.87
C GLY A 27 -7.23 31.49 -61.39
N ASP A 28 -7.78 32.28 -60.48
CA ASP A 28 -8.31 33.61 -60.76
C ASP A 28 -8.26 34.47 -59.50
N GLY A 29 -7.88 35.73 -59.68
CA GLY A 29 -7.70 36.72 -58.62
C GLY A 29 -9.00 37.43 -58.25
N GLY A 30 -9.13 37.78 -56.97
CA GLY A 30 -10.22 38.60 -56.44
C GLY A 30 -9.88 39.12 -55.05
N THR A 31 -9.72 40.43 -54.94
CA THR A 31 -9.35 41.20 -53.75
C THR A 31 -10.48 41.37 -52.73
N ALA A 32 -10.17 41.09 -51.46
CA ALA A 32 -10.73 41.61 -50.19
C ALA A 32 -12.21 41.31 -49.82
N PRO A 33 -12.64 41.37 -48.52
CA PRO A 33 -11.93 41.83 -47.33
C PRO A 33 -11.83 40.82 -46.15
N GLN A 34 -10.93 41.18 -45.25
CA GLN A 34 -10.49 40.54 -44.02
C GLN A 34 -11.63 40.38 -42.99
N SER A 35 -12.00 39.12 -42.69
CA SER A 35 -12.84 38.78 -41.53
C SER A 35 -11.95 38.37 -40.37
N ASN A 36 -11.89 39.23 -39.36
CA ASN A 36 -11.16 39.01 -38.11
C ASN A 36 -11.92 37.96 -37.28
N SER A 37 -11.68 36.68 -37.54
CA SER A 37 -12.24 35.58 -36.76
C SER A 37 -11.41 35.42 -35.48
N GLY A 38 -11.92 36.01 -34.39
CA GLY A 38 -11.38 35.81 -33.06
C GLY A 38 -11.31 34.31 -32.75
N GLY A 39 -10.10 33.79 -32.65
CA GLY A 39 -9.86 32.43 -32.21
C GLY A 39 -10.42 32.26 -30.80
N THR A 40 -11.51 31.50 -30.69
CA THR A 40 -11.98 30.97 -29.42
C THR A 40 -10.91 30.04 -28.89
N ALA A 41 -10.06 30.56 -28.00
CA ALA A 41 -9.11 29.76 -27.23
C ALA A 41 -9.92 28.68 -26.50
N THR A 42 -9.75 27.43 -26.92
CA THR A 42 -10.31 26.28 -26.23
C THR A 42 -9.75 26.30 -24.81
N PRO A 43 -10.61 26.30 -23.76
CA PRO A 43 -10.12 26.24 -22.39
C PRO A 43 -9.18 25.03 -22.23
N PRO A 44 -8.05 25.17 -21.51
CA PRO A 44 -7.18 24.04 -21.22
C PRO A 44 -8.01 22.90 -20.63
N ALA A 45 -7.86 21.69 -21.16
CA ALA A 45 -8.51 20.51 -20.60
C ALA A 45 -8.13 20.41 -19.12
N VAL A 46 -9.14 20.32 -18.23
CA VAL A 46 -8.91 20.12 -16.80
C VAL A 46 -8.30 18.73 -16.62
N VAL A 47 -6.99 18.67 -16.40
CA VAL A 47 -6.27 17.42 -16.15
C VAL A 47 -6.70 16.92 -14.77
N ALA A 48 -7.23 15.70 -14.71
CA ALA A 48 -7.59 15.06 -13.45
C ALA A 48 -6.35 14.92 -12.55
N PRO A 49 -6.49 15.07 -11.21
CA PRO A 49 -5.36 14.97 -10.30
C PRO A 49 -4.74 13.58 -10.34
N THR A 50 -3.40 13.52 -10.36
CA THR A 50 -2.64 12.27 -10.33
C THR A 50 -2.45 11.70 -8.92
N SER A 51 -2.84 12.46 -7.89
CA SER A 51 -2.85 12.10 -6.46
C SER A 51 -3.55 13.21 -5.66
N VAL A 52 -3.80 12.97 -4.38
CA VAL A 52 -4.24 13.98 -3.40
C VAL A 52 -3.24 14.10 -2.25
N THR A 53 -3.22 15.23 -1.56
CA THR A 53 -2.49 15.36 -0.30
C THR A 53 -3.17 14.56 0.81
N PRO A 54 -2.44 14.15 1.87
CA PRO A 54 -3.03 13.44 3.00
C PRO A 54 -4.11 14.29 3.66
N VAL A 55 -5.33 13.76 3.78
CA VAL A 55 -6.45 14.48 4.37
C VAL A 55 -6.40 14.36 5.89
N THR A 56 -6.76 15.44 6.58
CA THR A 56 -6.71 15.53 8.05
C THR A 56 -8.09 15.46 8.72
N SER A 57 -9.16 15.39 7.92
CA SER A 57 -10.54 15.23 8.38
C SER A 57 -11.34 14.40 7.39
N VAL A 58 -12.22 13.55 7.90
CA VAL A 58 -13.17 12.75 7.12
C VAL A 58 -14.55 12.82 7.78
N PRO A 59 -15.64 12.55 7.04
CA PRO A 59 -16.97 12.38 7.65
C PRO A 59 -16.96 11.35 8.78
N ALA A 60 -17.83 11.54 9.77
CA ALA A 60 -18.04 10.56 10.83
C ALA A 60 -18.51 9.22 10.23
N PRO A 61 -17.98 8.08 10.72
CA PRO A 61 -18.40 6.78 10.21
C PRO A 61 -19.82 6.43 10.70
N THR A 62 -20.46 5.51 9.99
CA THR A 62 -21.84 5.05 10.20
C THR A 62 -21.90 3.59 10.65
N TYR A 63 -20.79 3.04 11.16
CA TYR A 63 -20.71 1.65 11.61
C TYR A 63 -21.76 1.30 12.67
N ALA A 64 -22.42 0.16 12.47
CA ALA A 64 -23.53 -0.28 13.32
C ALA A 64 -23.11 -0.79 14.71
N THR A 65 -21.85 -1.20 14.89
CA THR A 65 -21.37 -1.81 16.15
C THR A 65 -20.11 -1.11 16.69
N PRO A 66 -19.91 -1.11 18.02
CA PRO A 66 -18.68 -0.59 18.64
C PRO A 66 -17.40 -1.28 18.14
N ALA A 67 -17.45 -2.57 17.84
CA ALA A 67 -16.28 -3.31 17.35
C ALA A 67 -15.82 -2.81 15.96
N LEU A 68 -16.76 -2.49 15.06
CA LEU A 68 -16.43 -1.95 13.74
C LEU A 68 -15.94 -0.50 13.83
N SER A 69 -16.62 0.33 14.64
CA SER A 69 -16.21 1.72 14.81
C SER A 69 -14.87 1.86 15.55
N SER A 70 -14.50 0.91 16.42
CA SER A 70 -13.21 0.91 17.12
C SER A 70 -12.04 0.62 16.17
N ALA A 71 -12.17 -0.31 15.21
CA ALA A 71 -11.16 -0.53 14.17
C ALA A 71 -10.90 0.73 13.34
N PHE A 72 -11.97 1.33 12.81
CA PHE A 72 -11.86 2.57 12.02
C PHE A 72 -11.19 3.69 12.80
N SER A 73 -11.61 3.90 14.05
CA SER A 73 -11.08 4.95 14.91
C SER A 73 -9.62 4.70 15.30
N ALA A 74 -9.28 3.45 15.63
CA ALA A 74 -7.91 3.06 15.98
C ALA A 74 -6.95 3.28 14.80
N LEU A 75 -7.33 2.83 13.60
CA LEU A 75 -6.47 2.97 12.42
C LEU A 75 -6.33 4.43 12.00
N ASN A 76 -7.41 5.20 11.96
CA ASN A 76 -7.34 6.63 11.63
C ASN A 76 -6.57 7.44 12.67
N SER A 77 -6.64 7.08 13.96
CA SER A 77 -5.82 7.71 15.00
C SER A 77 -4.32 7.55 14.72
N VAL A 78 -3.89 6.34 14.36
CA VAL A 78 -2.48 6.07 14.02
C VAL A 78 -2.08 6.74 12.71
N ARG A 79 -2.90 6.61 11.66
CA ARG A 79 -2.63 7.24 10.35
C ARG A 79 -2.53 8.76 10.44
N GLY A 80 -3.39 9.38 11.25
CA GLY A 80 -3.36 10.82 11.53
C GLY A 80 -2.06 11.24 12.22
N LYS A 81 -1.62 10.52 13.26
CA LYS A 81 -0.35 10.78 13.96
C LYS A 81 0.87 10.56 13.06
N MET A 82 0.81 9.61 12.13
CA MET A 82 1.86 9.36 11.15
C MET A 82 1.93 10.41 10.03
N GLY A 83 0.84 11.15 9.79
CA GLY A 83 0.75 12.09 8.67
C GLY A 83 0.50 11.45 7.30
N VAL A 84 0.08 10.18 7.26
CA VAL A 84 -0.21 9.45 6.00
C VAL A 84 -1.65 9.65 5.49
N GLY A 85 -2.46 10.40 6.23
CA GLY A 85 -3.81 10.80 5.84
C GLY A 85 -4.89 9.85 6.34
N LEU A 86 -6.04 10.43 6.71
CA LEU A 86 -7.18 9.69 7.22
C LEU A 86 -7.95 8.96 6.10
N LEU A 87 -8.60 7.86 6.45
CA LEU A 87 -9.44 7.06 5.56
C LEU A 87 -10.90 7.38 5.79
N ARG A 88 -11.65 7.57 4.70
CA ARG A 88 -13.11 7.72 4.75
C ARG A 88 -13.76 6.34 4.64
N GLN A 89 -14.81 6.09 5.42
CA GLN A 89 -15.60 4.86 5.27
C GLN A 89 -16.19 4.76 3.86
N ASP A 90 -16.16 3.56 3.31
CA ASP A 90 -16.87 3.18 2.09
C ASP A 90 -17.69 1.91 2.38
N THR A 91 -19.01 2.06 2.35
CA THR A 91 -19.95 0.99 2.71
C THR A 91 -19.94 -0.18 1.73
N ILE A 92 -19.44 0.01 0.51
CA ILE A 92 -19.25 -1.09 -0.45
C ILE A 92 -18.04 -1.93 -0.03
N LEU A 93 -16.97 -1.29 0.44
CA LEU A 93 -15.81 -1.99 0.99
C LEU A 93 -16.17 -2.76 2.28
N ASP A 94 -17.06 -2.21 3.11
CA ASP A 94 -17.62 -2.90 4.29
C ASP A 94 -18.36 -4.17 3.87
N THR A 95 -19.24 -4.05 2.87
CA THR A 95 -20.03 -5.17 2.34
C THR A 95 -19.13 -6.27 1.79
N ALA A 96 -18.10 -5.90 1.01
CA ALA A 96 -17.13 -6.86 0.49
C ALA A 96 -16.33 -7.55 1.60
N ALA A 97 -15.95 -6.82 2.66
CA ALA A 97 -15.24 -7.38 3.80
C ALA A 97 -16.10 -8.40 4.56
N ASP A 98 -17.39 -8.10 4.77
CA ASP A 98 -18.30 -9.01 5.48
C ASP A 98 -18.65 -10.26 4.65
N ASN A 99 -18.82 -10.10 3.34
CA ASN A 99 -18.94 -11.22 2.41
C ASN A 99 -17.71 -12.14 2.49
N HIS A 100 -16.51 -11.57 2.50
CA HIS A 100 -15.27 -12.34 2.57
C HIS A 100 -15.11 -13.06 3.91
N ILE A 101 -15.51 -12.46 5.04
CA ILE A 101 -15.58 -13.19 6.32
C ILE A 101 -16.57 -14.35 6.25
N THR A 102 -17.71 -14.17 5.60
CA THR A 102 -18.70 -15.25 5.41
C THR A 102 -18.10 -16.42 4.64
N TYR A 103 -17.38 -16.14 3.54
CA TYR A 103 -16.63 -17.14 2.78
C TYR A 103 -15.54 -17.82 3.62
N ALA A 104 -14.70 -17.04 4.31
CA ALA A 104 -13.60 -17.52 5.13
C ALA A 104 -14.08 -18.50 6.21
N LYS A 105 -15.17 -18.16 6.89
CA LYS A 105 -15.80 -19.00 7.91
C LYS A 105 -16.41 -20.27 7.35
N ALA A 106 -17.12 -20.18 6.22
CA ALA A 106 -17.75 -21.33 5.59
C ALA A 106 -16.74 -22.40 5.17
N ASN A 107 -15.48 -21.99 4.94
CA ASN A 107 -14.42 -22.85 4.44
C ASN A 107 -13.26 -23.05 5.44
N ASN A 108 -13.34 -22.46 6.64
CA ASN A 108 -12.32 -22.53 7.69
C ASN A 108 -10.90 -22.16 7.20
N ILE A 109 -10.79 -21.01 6.55
CA ILE A 109 -9.55 -20.50 5.94
C ILE A 109 -9.30 -19.04 6.32
N THR A 110 -8.03 -18.66 6.33
CA THR A 110 -7.58 -17.27 6.48
C THR A 110 -6.66 -16.95 5.30
N MET A 111 -7.24 -16.51 4.19
CA MET A 111 -6.54 -16.19 2.94
C MET A 111 -7.28 -15.09 2.19
N HIS A 112 -6.55 -14.24 1.47
CA HIS A 112 -7.14 -13.10 0.74
C HIS A 112 -8.00 -13.49 -0.46
N THR A 113 -7.68 -14.61 -1.11
CA THR A 113 -8.31 -15.04 -2.35
C THR A 113 -9.43 -16.04 -2.10
N GLU A 114 -10.40 -16.08 -3.01
CA GLU A 114 -11.51 -17.04 -2.95
C GLU A 114 -11.41 -18.03 -4.12
N THR A 115 -11.90 -19.24 -3.88
CA THR A 115 -11.94 -20.31 -4.88
C THR A 115 -13.37 -20.49 -5.34
N GLN A 116 -13.62 -20.39 -6.64
CA GLN A 116 -14.96 -20.39 -7.25
C GLN A 116 -15.82 -21.61 -6.87
N ALA A 117 -15.20 -22.76 -6.60
CA ALA A 117 -15.90 -23.99 -6.26
C ALA A 117 -16.37 -24.06 -4.78
N LEU A 118 -15.97 -23.11 -3.94
CA LEU A 118 -16.23 -23.12 -2.50
C LEU A 118 -17.47 -22.28 -2.14
N THR A 119 -18.14 -22.69 -1.06
CA THR A 119 -19.38 -22.04 -0.60
C THR A 119 -19.13 -20.58 -0.23
N GLY A 120 -20.03 -19.70 -0.67
CA GLY A 120 -19.96 -18.27 -0.37
C GLY A 120 -19.02 -17.48 -1.27
N PHE A 121 -18.50 -18.07 -2.35
CA PHE A 121 -17.66 -17.37 -3.32
C PHE A 121 -18.34 -16.11 -3.87
N THR A 122 -17.61 -15.01 -3.87
CA THR A 122 -18.01 -13.71 -4.41
C THR A 122 -17.04 -13.20 -5.47
N GLY A 123 -15.73 -13.45 -5.31
CA GLY A 123 -14.72 -13.00 -6.25
C GLY A 123 -13.32 -13.56 -5.94
N ALA A 124 -12.56 -13.90 -6.96
CA ALA A 124 -11.28 -14.60 -6.80
C ALA A 124 -10.23 -13.77 -6.05
N THR A 125 -10.18 -12.46 -6.29
CA THR A 125 -9.28 -11.53 -5.61
C THR A 125 -10.05 -10.49 -4.79
N PRO A 126 -9.41 -9.79 -3.83
CA PRO A 126 -10.05 -8.68 -3.12
C PRO A 126 -10.65 -7.60 -4.04
N TYR A 127 -10.04 -7.35 -5.20
CA TYR A 127 -10.63 -6.48 -6.22
C TYR A 127 -11.95 -7.03 -6.75
N ASP A 128 -11.99 -8.31 -7.13
CA ASP A 128 -13.19 -8.96 -7.66
C ASP A 128 -14.31 -9.02 -6.59
N GLN A 129 -13.96 -9.27 -5.33
CA GLN A 129 -14.89 -9.26 -4.19
C GLN A 129 -15.57 -7.90 -4.04
N VAL A 130 -14.78 -6.81 -4.13
CA VAL A 130 -15.32 -5.44 -4.08
C VAL A 130 -16.17 -5.11 -5.30
N VAL A 131 -15.76 -5.52 -6.50
CA VAL A 131 -16.56 -5.34 -7.72
C VAL A 131 -17.88 -6.11 -7.63
N ALA A 132 -17.86 -7.33 -7.09
CA ALA A 132 -19.07 -8.13 -6.87
C ALA A 132 -20.02 -7.50 -5.85
N ALA A 133 -19.49 -6.78 -4.85
CA ALA A 133 -20.27 -5.98 -3.91
C ALA A 133 -20.81 -4.66 -4.50
N GLY A 134 -20.55 -4.37 -5.78
CA GLY A 134 -21.01 -3.16 -6.48
C GLY A 134 -19.98 -2.03 -6.54
N GLY A 135 -18.72 -2.30 -6.19
CA GLY A 135 -17.64 -1.31 -6.20
C GLY A 135 -17.26 -0.84 -7.61
N SER A 136 -16.63 0.34 -7.67
CA SER A 136 -16.06 0.87 -8.91
C SER A 136 -15.08 -0.12 -9.54
N LYS A 137 -15.06 -0.21 -10.86
CA LYS A 137 -14.00 -0.95 -11.58
C LYS A 137 -12.73 -0.13 -11.76
N ALA A 138 -12.81 1.20 -11.62
CA ALA A 138 -11.70 2.13 -11.78
C ALA A 138 -11.04 2.45 -10.44
N GLN A 139 -10.53 1.42 -9.77
CA GLN A 139 -9.86 1.53 -8.48
C GLN A 139 -8.88 0.39 -8.24
N TRP A 140 -7.95 0.61 -7.32
CA TRP A 140 -7.13 -0.44 -6.74
C TRP A 140 -7.61 -0.79 -5.35
N ILE A 141 -7.62 -2.09 -5.04
CA ILE A 141 -8.08 -2.62 -3.77
C ILE A 141 -6.94 -3.31 -3.04
N GLY A 142 -6.61 -2.82 -1.85
CA GLY A 142 -5.80 -3.56 -0.87
C GLY A 142 -6.69 -4.24 0.15
N GLN A 143 -6.18 -5.30 0.77
CA GLN A 143 -6.86 -5.99 1.86
C GLN A 143 -5.85 -6.47 2.91
N VAL A 144 -6.23 -6.39 4.17
CA VAL A 144 -5.59 -7.13 5.27
C VAL A 144 -6.61 -8.02 5.93
N MET A 145 -6.17 -9.18 6.41
CA MET A 145 -7.04 -10.20 7.00
C MET A 145 -6.32 -10.86 8.17
N GLY A 146 -7.07 -11.16 9.24
CA GLY A 146 -6.56 -11.95 10.34
C GLY A 146 -7.65 -12.77 11.02
N HIS A 147 -7.23 -13.86 11.65
CA HIS A 147 -8.04 -14.66 12.57
C HIS A 147 -7.16 -15.10 13.74
N ALA A 148 -7.14 -14.30 14.82
CA ALA A 148 -6.22 -14.54 15.94
C ALA A 148 -6.88 -14.31 17.32
N GLY A 149 -8.15 -14.70 17.47
CA GLY A 149 -8.84 -14.59 18.76
C GLY A 149 -9.11 -13.16 19.20
N PHE A 150 -9.08 -12.19 18.28
CA PHE A 150 -9.37 -10.78 18.54
C PHE A 150 -10.71 -10.62 19.28
N THR A 151 -10.72 -9.73 20.27
CA THR A 151 -11.89 -9.40 21.08
C THR A 151 -12.67 -8.22 20.51
N ASP A 152 -12.00 -7.31 19.81
CA ASP A 152 -12.62 -6.21 19.06
C ASP A 152 -11.80 -5.78 17.83
N GLY A 153 -12.32 -4.78 17.10
CA GLY A 153 -11.66 -4.26 15.91
C GLY A 153 -10.40 -3.42 16.19
N ALA A 154 -10.26 -2.82 17.36
CA ALA A 154 -9.05 -2.07 17.73
C ALA A 154 -7.88 -3.02 18.01
N GLU A 155 -8.14 -4.17 18.64
CA GLU A 155 -7.15 -5.23 18.83
C GLU A 155 -6.69 -5.80 17.48
N CYS A 156 -7.63 -6.04 16.55
CA CYS A 156 -7.29 -6.43 15.18
C CYS A 156 -6.35 -5.42 14.50
N VAL A 157 -6.67 -4.13 14.58
CA VAL A 157 -5.81 -3.07 14.02
C VAL A 157 -4.45 -3.04 14.71
N GLY A 158 -4.40 -3.22 16.03
CA GLY A 158 -3.15 -3.32 16.79
C GLY A 158 -2.26 -4.47 16.30
N ASN A 159 -2.86 -5.63 15.98
CA ASN A 159 -2.13 -6.76 15.42
C ASN A 159 -1.54 -6.46 14.04
N PHE A 160 -2.31 -5.84 13.14
CA PHE A 160 -1.80 -5.43 11.82
C PHE A 160 -0.69 -4.38 11.93
N LEU A 161 -0.83 -3.42 12.84
CA LEU A 161 0.21 -2.42 13.09
C LEU A 161 1.48 -3.02 13.73
N GLY A 162 1.36 -4.09 14.49
CA GLY A 162 2.49 -4.80 15.11
C GLY A 162 3.23 -5.79 14.20
N SER A 163 3.07 -5.67 12.88
CA SER A 163 3.64 -6.61 11.88
C SER A 163 4.44 -5.87 10.80
N VAL A 164 5.03 -6.57 9.84
CA VAL A 164 5.85 -5.95 8.78
C VAL A 164 4.96 -5.59 7.58
N TYR A 165 4.34 -6.59 6.95
CA TYR A 165 3.62 -6.41 5.69
C TYR A 165 2.24 -5.80 5.90
N HIS A 166 1.49 -6.19 6.94
CA HIS A 166 0.22 -5.51 7.21
C HIS A 166 0.44 -4.05 7.65
N LEU A 167 1.46 -3.74 8.45
CA LEU A 167 1.74 -2.35 8.87
C LEU A 167 1.99 -1.43 7.68
N GLN A 168 2.81 -1.85 6.71
CA GLN A 168 3.03 -1.03 5.51
C GLN A 168 1.74 -0.89 4.68
N ALA A 169 0.89 -1.92 4.63
CA ALA A 169 -0.37 -1.89 3.90
C ALA A 169 -1.36 -0.94 4.57
N VAL A 170 -1.68 -1.10 5.85
CA VAL A 170 -2.72 -0.30 6.53
C VAL A 170 -2.37 1.19 6.67
N THR A 171 -1.11 1.56 6.45
CA THR A 171 -0.61 2.95 6.52
C THR A 171 -0.28 3.56 5.15
N SER A 172 -0.62 2.87 4.04
CA SER A 172 -0.31 3.31 2.66
C SER A 172 -1.16 4.52 2.21
N ASN A 173 -1.09 4.82 0.92
CA ASN A 173 -1.73 5.93 0.22
C ASN A 173 -3.24 5.77 -0.04
N GLN A 174 -3.94 4.89 0.67
CA GLN A 174 -5.36 4.65 0.39
C GLN A 174 -6.23 5.82 0.81
N GLU A 175 -7.41 5.95 0.20
CA GLU A 175 -8.36 7.05 0.45
C GLU A 175 -9.57 6.57 1.25
N THR A 176 -9.99 5.33 1.01
CA THR A 176 -11.18 4.74 1.62
C THR A 176 -10.86 3.44 2.36
N ILE A 177 -11.72 3.10 3.30
CA ILE A 177 -11.65 1.91 4.14
C ILE A 177 -13.03 1.27 4.24
N GLY A 178 -13.06 -0.06 4.23
CA GLY A 178 -14.18 -0.82 4.74
C GLY A 178 -13.72 -1.89 5.71
N VAL A 179 -14.50 -2.13 6.77
CA VAL A 179 -14.16 -3.00 7.89
C VAL A 179 -15.26 -4.02 8.11
N ALA A 180 -14.87 -5.28 8.29
CA ALA A 180 -15.73 -6.30 8.87
C ALA A 180 -15.01 -7.01 10.02
N PHE A 181 -15.77 -7.31 11.06
CA PHE A 181 -15.30 -8.02 12.25
C PHE A 181 -16.41 -8.93 12.79
N ARG A 182 -16.14 -10.23 12.90
CA ARG A 182 -17.10 -11.23 13.37
C ARG A 182 -16.39 -12.51 13.75
N ASP A 183 -16.70 -13.07 14.93
CA ASP A 183 -16.15 -14.34 15.43
C ASP A 183 -14.60 -14.40 15.37
N SER A 184 -13.95 -13.31 15.80
CA SER A 184 -12.51 -13.10 15.75
C SER A 184 -11.87 -13.13 14.35
N TYR A 185 -12.67 -13.15 13.28
CA TYR A 185 -12.20 -12.78 11.93
C TYR A 185 -12.25 -11.27 11.80
N CYS A 186 -11.23 -10.73 11.14
CA CYS A 186 -11.14 -9.32 10.82
C CYS A 186 -10.65 -9.16 9.39
N VAL A 187 -11.39 -8.40 8.59
CA VAL A 187 -11.03 -8.06 7.22
C VAL A 187 -11.15 -6.55 7.07
N ILE A 188 -10.10 -5.92 6.53
CA ILE A 188 -10.12 -4.51 6.19
C ILE A 188 -9.74 -4.36 4.73
N ASN A 189 -10.66 -3.80 3.94
CA ASN A 189 -10.45 -3.45 2.55
C ASN A 189 -10.09 -1.96 2.44
N PHE A 190 -9.25 -1.63 1.47
CA PHE A 190 -8.83 -0.25 1.21
C PHE A 190 -8.94 0.09 -0.26
N GLY A 191 -9.43 1.31 -0.57
CA GLY A 191 -9.60 1.79 -1.94
C GLY A 191 -8.64 2.93 -2.30
N ILE A 192 -8.11 2.88 -3.52
CA ILE A 192 -7.39 3.97 -4.19
C ILE A 192 -8.09 4.26 -5.52
N THR A 193 -8.53 5.50 -5.69
CA THR A 193 -9.28 5.96 -6.87
C THR A 193 -8.58 7.12 -7.57
N THR A 194 -8.11 8.11 -6.82
CA THR A 194 -7.44 9.28 -7.42
C THR A 194 -6.10 8.87 -8.02
N GLY A 195 -5.89 9.17 -9.30
CA GLY A 195 -4.67 8.83 -10.00
C GLY A 195 -4.39 7.32 -10.08
N ALA A 196 -5.41 6.47 -9.93
CA ALA A 196 -5.28 5.01 -9.93
C ALA A 196 -4.60 4.49 -11.20
N ASN A 197 -4.83 5.13 -12.36
CA ASN A 197 -4.22 4.79 -13.65
C ASN A 197 -4.27 3.29 -13.96
N GLY A 198 -5.43 2.69 -13.73
CA GLY A 198 -5.64 1.25 -13.81
C GLY A 198 -6.53 0.77 -12.67
N SER A 199 -6.58 -0.54 -12.50
CA SER A 199 -7.39 -1.20 -11.49
C SER A 199 -6.85 -2.58 -11.19
N GLY A 200 -7.10 -3.08 -9.99
CA GLY A 200 -6.76 -4.45 -9.65
C GLY A 200 -6.58 -4.67 -8.16
N TYR A 201 -6.09 -5.87 -7.85
CA TYR A 201 -5.73 -6.26 -6.49
C TYR A 201 -4.30 -5.82 -6.17
N GLY A 202 -4.16 -5.04 -5.10
CA GLY A 202 -2.90 -4.51 -4.61
C GLY A 202 -3.01 -3.05 -4.21
N LEU A 203 -1.95 -2.54 -3.57
CA LEU A 203 -1.82 -1.13 -3.22
C LEU A 203 -0.73 -0.51 -4.10
N PRO A 204 -1.10 0.14 -5.22
CA PRO A 204 -0.13 0.90 -5.99
C PRO A 204 0.49 1.99 -5.12
N GLN A 205 1.80 2.20 -5.24
CA GLN A 205 2.51 3.23 -4.47
C GLN A 205 2.36 4.64 -5.07
N TRP A 206 1.72 4.75 -6.25
CA TRP A 206 1.30 6.00 -6.88
C TRP A 206 -0.19 6.27 -6.64
N GLY A 207 -0.66 7.48 -6.96
CA GLY A 207 -2.05 7.86 -6.76
C GLY A 207 -2.43 7.94 -5.28
N GLY A 208 -3.72 8.13 -5.01
CA GLY A 208 -4.26 8.23 -3.66
C GLY A 208 -3.63 9.35 -2.83
N GLN A 209 -3.55 9.16 -1.52
CA GLN A 209 -2.97 10.11 -0.56
C GLN A 209 -1.45 10.04 -0.54
N GLN A 210 -0.78 11.07 -1.04
CA GLN A 210 0.67 11.13 -1.15
C GLN A 210 1.25 12.20 -0.21
N MET A 211 2.09 11.77 0.74
CA MET A 211 2.89 12.70 1.54
C MET A 211 3.80 13.55 0.66
N ALA A 212 4.19 14.74 1.14
CA ALA A 212 5.26 15.51 0.50
C ALA A 212 6.54 14.67 0.39
N THR A 213 7.33 14.87 -0.66
CA THR A 213 8.52 14.04 -0.96
C THR A 213 9.61 14.10 0.12
N ASN A 214 9.66 15.19 0.90
CA ASN A 214 10.56 15.37 2.03
C ASN A 214 9.93 15.03 3.39
N ALA A 215 8.64 14.66 3.42
CA ALA A 215 7.97 14.23 4.64
C ALA A 215 8.34 12.78 4.97
N VAL A 216 8.34 12.47 6.27
CA VAL A 216 8.61 11.15 6.81
C VAL A 216 7.41 10.69 7.63
N ALA A 217 7.15 9.40 7.60
CA ALA A 217 6.22 8.73 8.51
C ALA A 217 6.94 7.54 9.13
N TYR A 218 6.59 7.20 10.36
CA TYR A 218 7.21 6.08 11.07
C TYR A 218 6.23 5.47 12.06
N TYR A 219 6.48 4.21 12.39
CA TYR A 219 5.77 3.47 13.41
C TYR A 219 6.77 2.67 14.26
N PRO A 220 6.58 2.52 15.57
CA PRO A 220 5.60 3.23 16.40
C PRO A 220 5.78 4.75 16.35
N VAL A 221 4.68 5.50 16.43
CA VAL A 221 4.72 6.98 16.47
C VAL A 221 5.27 7.48 17.82
N ASP A 222 5.65 8.75 17.88
CA ASP A 222 6.16 9.37 19.11
C ASP A 222 5.27 9.10 20.33
N ASN A 223 5.87 8.60 21.41
CA ASN A 223 5.23 8.30 22.68
C ASN A 223 4.08 7.27 22.60
N ALA A 224 4.04 6.46 21.54
CA ALA A 224 3.11 5.34 21.46
C ALA A 224 3.44 4.27 22.50
N THR A 225 2.41 3.55 22.94
CA THR A 225 2.56 2.28 23.67
C THR A 225 2.21 1.16 22.72
N VAL A 226 3.08 0.16 22.61
CA VAL A 226 2.90 -1.01 21.73
C VAL A 226 3.20 -2.30 22.47
N VAL A 227 2.59 -3.40 22.04
CA VAL A 227 2.96 -4.74 22.48
C VAL A 227 4.42 -4.99 22.10
N GLY A 228 5.26 -5.50 22.99
CA GLY A 228 6.68 -5.69 22.74
C GLY A 228 7.05 -6.84 21.79
N SER A 229 6.08 -7.66 21.37
CA SER A 229 6.29 -8.89 20.62
C SER A 229 5.56 -8.92 19.28
N PHE A 230 6.11 -9.70 18.35
CA PHE A 230 5.56 -9.96 17.03
C PHE A 230 5.88 -11.41 16.65
N ASN A 231 4.89 -12.16 16.14
CA ASN A 231 5.10 -13.51 15.62
C ASN A 231 5.22 -13.45 14.08
N PRO A 232 6.41 -13.62 13.50
CA PRO A 232 6.57 -13.55 12.04
C PRO A 232 5.72 -14.56 11.25
N ALA A 233 5.40 -15.71 11.85
CA ALA A 233 4.58 -16.73 11.20
C ALA A 233 3.09 -16.35 11.10
N SER A 234 2.65 -15.24 11.73
CA SER A 234 1.28 -14.72 11.54
C SER A 234 1.14 -13.87 10.28
N GLU A 235 2.20 -13.69 9.50
CA GLU A 235 2.15 -13.07 8.18
C GLU A 235 2.36 -14.11 7.08
N SER A 236 1.67 -13.90 5.95
CA SER A 236 1.86 -14.65 4.73
C SER A 236 2.02 -13.67 3.57
N PRO A 237 3.24 -13.49 3.02
CA PRO A 237 4.48 -14.20 3.35
C PRO A 237 5.05 -13.89 4.75
N ASN A 238 5.93 -14.76 5.26
CA ASN A 238 6.59 -14.57 6.56
C ASN A 238 7.88 -13.73 6.39
N PRO A 239 8.02 -12.55 7.03
CA PRO A 239 9.17 -11.66 6.88
C PRO A 239 10.46 -12.15 7.56
N ALA A 240 10.36 -13.10 8.49
CA ALA A 240 11.49 -13.64 9.24
C ALA A 240 11.25 -15.11 9.62
N PRO A 241 11.28 -16.04 8.65
CA PRO A 241 10.97 -17.44 8.88
C PRO A 241 11.99 -18.15 9.80
N ASP A 242 13.16 -17.54 10.01
CA ASP A 242 14.20 -17.98 10.93
C ASP A 242 14.01 -17.51 12.38
N VAL A 243 12.99 -16.66 12.66
CA VAL A 243 12.71 -16.12 13.99
C VAL A 243 11.35 -16.59 14.47
N ALA A 244 11.34 -17.33 15.59
CA ALA A 244 10.11 -17.84 16.19
C ALA A 244 9.25 -16.73 16.82
N MET A 245 9.90 -15.78 17.51
CA MET A 245 9.24 -14.62 18.12
C MET A 245 10.19 -13.42 18.02
N ALA A 246 9.70 -12.34 17.44
CA ALA A 246 10.41 -11.10 17.22
C ALA A 246 9.88 -10.02 18.18
N GLY A 247 10.54 -8.86 18.19
CA GLY A 247 9.97 -7.66 18.79
C GLY A 247 9.10 -6.92 17.78
N THR A 248 8.25 -6.01 18.25
CA THR A 248 7.42 -5.19 17.37
C THR A 248 8.27 -4.52 16.29
N PRO A 249 7.92 -4.65 14.99
CA PRO A 249 8.66 -4.01 13.91
C PRO A 249 8.59 -2.49 13.99
N ILE A 250 9.70 -1.85 13.66
CA ILE A 250 9.81 -0.39 13.60
C ILE A 250 9.94 0.00 12.13
N MET A 251 8.94 0.73 11.62
CA MET A 251 8.87 1.17 10.23
C MET A 251 9.36 2.60 10.09
N PHE A 252 10.13 2.87 9.04
CA PHE A 252 10.37 4.20 8.51
C PHE A 252 9.89 4.28 7.07
N ARG A 253 9.22 5.38 6.71
CA ARG A 253 8.57 5.57 5.42
C ARG A 253 8.78 6.98 4.87
N MET A 254 8.98 7.06 3.57
CA MET A 254 8.85 8.28 2.77
C MET A 254 7.97 8.00 1.55
N SER A 255 7.42 9.05 0.92
CA SER A 255 6.68 8.90 -0.34
C SER A 255 7.64 8.44 -1.44
N ALA A 256 7.30 7.38 -2.18
CA ALA A 256 8.09 6.83 -3.28
C ALA A 256 7.19 6.39 -4.46
N PRO A 257 6.44 7.34 -5.08
CA PRO A 257 5.43 7.00 -6.08
C PRO A 257 6.03 6.62 -7.44
N GLN A 258 7.30 6.91 -7.69
CA GLN A 258 7.98 6.54 -8.93
C GLN A 258 8.72 5.21 -8.75
N GLY A 259 8.71 4.35 -9.77
CA GLY A 259 9.41 3.06 -9.71
C GLY A 259 10.94 3.16 -9.56
N SER A 260 11.51 4.34 -9.81
CA SER A 260 12.93 4.65 -9.59
C SER A 260 13.23 5.25 -8.22
N ASP A 261 12.21 5.58 -7.41
CA ASP A 261 12.42 6.10 -6.07
C ASP A 261 12.99 5.01 -5.16
N VAL A 262 13.99 5.37 -4.38
CA VAL A 262 14.68 4.45 -3.46
C VAL A 262 14.92 5.16 -2.13
N VAL A 263 14.58 4.50 -1.03
CA VAL A 263 14.98 4.88 0.33
C VAL A 263 16.07 3.92 0.81
N THR A 264 17.30 4.42 0.94
CA THR A 264 18.42 3.65 1.46
C THR A 264 18.64 3.91 2.94
N VAL A 265 19.26 2.94 3.63
CA VAL A 265 19.50 3.00 5.08
C VAL A 265 21.00 3.05 5.35
N SER A 266 21.48 4.10 6.00
CA SER A 266 22.86 4.22 6.47
C SER A 266 23.04 3.69 7.89
N SER A 267 22.04 3.90 8.74
CA SER A 267 21.95 3.35 10.10
C SER A 267 20.48 3.28 10.54
N PHE A 268 20.10 2.20 11.20
CA PHE A 268 18.80 2.07 11.85
C PHE A 268 19.02 1.26 13.12
N THR A 269 18.79 1.88 14.29
CA THR A 269 19.13 1.29 15.59
C THR A 269 18.00 1.47 16.58
N LEU A 270 17.89 0.53 17.53
CA LEU A 270 16.97 0.56 18.65
C LEU A 270 17.75 0.42 19.95
N VAL A 271 17.50 1.29 20.92
CA VAL A 271 18.09 1.24 22.26
C VAL A 271 16.97 1.01 23.26
N GLY A 272 17.14 0.01 24.13
CA GLY A 272 16.15 -0.33 25.16
C GLY A 272 16.29 0.49 26.45
N PRO A 273 15.44 0.23 27.46
CA PRO A 273 15.35 1.02 28.69
C PRO A 273 16.65 1.06 29.51
N SER A 274 17.49 0.03 29.38
CA SER A 274 18.79 -0.05 30.07
C SER A 274 19.90 0.75 29.37
N GLY A 275 19.61 1.39 28.23
CA GLY A 275 20.62 2.01 27.37
C GLY A 275 21.37 1.04 26.47
N ALA A 276 21.06 -0.27 26.53
CA ALA A 276 21.65 -1.28 25.66
C ALA A 276 21.01 -1.28 24.26
N ALA A 277 21.82 -1.55 23.24
CA ALA A 277 21.32 -1.76 21.89
C ALA A 277 20.49 -3.06 21.83
N VAL A 278 19.33 -2.99 21.16
CA VAL A 278 18.48 -4.16 20.91
C VAL A 278 18.94 -4.85 19.62
N PRO A 279 19.22 -6.16 19.62
CA PRO A 279 19.53 -6.90 18.41
C PRO A 279 18.38 -6.84 17.41
N ALA A 280 18.68 -6.43 16.18
CA ALA A 280 17.70 -6.27 15.12
C ALA A 280 18.30 -6.52 13.74
N ARG A 281 17.44 -6.87 12.79
CA ARG A 281 17.76 -6.85 11.35
C ARG A 281 17.13 -5.64 10.70
N VAL A 282 17.80 -5.07 9.71
CA VAL A 282 17.25 -3.99 8.89
C VAL A 282 16.73 -4.60 7.59
N LEU A 283 15.44 -4.51 7.33
CA LEU A 283 14.81 -4.94 6.08
C LEU A 283 14.69 -3.74 5.14
N VAL A 284 15.11 -3.92 3.89
CA VAL A 284 15.05 -2.90 2.84
C VAL A 284 14.47 -3.46 1.55
N PRO A 285 13.81 -2.64 0.71
CA PRO A 285 13.40 -3.07 -0.62
C PRO A 285 14.60 -3.52 -1.45
N ILE A 286 14.38 -4.46 -2.39
CA ILE A 286 15.46 -5.01 -3.24
C ILE A 286 16.32 -3.90 -3.89
N ALA A 287 15.68 -2.88 -4.44
CA ALA A 287 16.36 -1.76 -5.12
C ALA A 287 17.22 -0.90 -4.17
N ALA A 288 16.92 -0.89 -2.87
CA ALA A 288 17.66 -0.13 -1.86
C ALA A 288 18.89 -0.87 -1.31
N LYS A 289 19.02 -2.18 -1.58
CA LYS A 289 20.02 -3.04 -0.92
C LYS A 289 21.46 -2.60 -1.18
N SER A 290 21.81 -2.26 -2.43
CA SER A 290 23.18 -1.87 -2.81
C SER A 290 23.62 -0.54 -2.20
N GLY A 291 22.68 0.38 -1.96
CA GLY A 291 22.94 1.69 -1.36
C GLY A 291 22.75 1.74 0.16
N SER A 292 22.45 0.60 0.81
CA SER A 292 22.20 0.52 2.25
C SER A 292 23.36 -0.13 3.00
N MET A 293 23.36 0.03 4.33
CA MET A 293 24.36 -0.48 5.26
C MET A 293 24.66 -1.97 5.10
N THR A 294 25.89 -2.35 5.41
CA THR A 294 26.30 -3.75 5.52
C THR A 294 25.38 -4.48 6.50
N GLY A 295 24.92 -5.68 6.11
CA GLY A 295 23.99 -6.48 6.92
C GLY A 295 22.51 -6.17 6.71
N ALA A 296 22.12 -5.12 5.97
CA ALA A 296 20.72 -4.96 5.56
C ALA A 296 20.22 -6.20 4.79
N VAL A 297 18.98 -6.60 4.97
CA VAL A 297 18.38 -7.76 4.30
C VAL A 297 17.41 -7.26 3.25
N ALA A 298 17.58 -7.72 2.02
CA ALA A 298 16.71 -7.35 0.91
C ALA A 298 15.40 -8.14 1.00
N ASP A 299 14.27 -7.45 0.93
CA ASP A 299 12.93 -8.05 0.99
C ASP A 299 12.12 -7.60 -0.23
N ALA A 300 11.56 -8.56 -0.96
CA ALA A 300 10.81 -8.34 -2.20
C ALA A 300 9.38 -7.85 -1.96
N ASN A 301 8.87 -7.99 -0.74
CA ASN A 301 7.50 -7.61 -0.38
C ASN A 301 7.41 -6.19 0.17
N LEU A 302 8.55 -5.52 0.41
CA LEU A 302 8.57 -4.14 0.90
C LEU A 302 8.32 -3.11 -0.21
N TYR A 303 7.50 -2.11 0.11
CA TYR A 303 7.29 -0.95 -0.75
C TYR A 303 8.57 -0.10 -0.85
N ALA A 304 8.80 0.54 -2.01
CA ALA A 304 10.06 1.19 -2.36
C ALA A 304 10.46 2.31 -1.38
N GLY A 305 9.47 2.96 -0.78
CA GLY A 305 9.64 4.02 0.22
C GLY A 305 9.67 3.54 1.67
N VAL A 306 9.74 2.24 1.93
CA VAL A 306 9.51 1.65 3.26
C VAL A 306 10.66 0.76 3.67
N VAL A 307 11.18 0.98 4.88
CA VAL A 307 12.24 0.17 5.48
C VAL A 307 11.85 -0.18 6.91
N PHE A 308 12.33 -1.31 7.40
CA PHE A 308 12.03 -1.79 8.74
C PHE A 308 13.29 -2.06 9.54
N LEU A 309 13.25 -1.77 10.83
CA LEU A 309 14.08 -2.40 11.84
C LEU A 309 13.22 -3.44 12.55
N LEU A 310 13.60 -4.71 12.41
CA LEU A 310 12.91 -5.85 13.02
C LEU A 310 13.76 -6.41 14.16
N PRO A 311 13.41 -6.14 15.43
CA PRO A 311 14.09 -6.73 16.57
C PRO A 311 14.01 -8.25 16.51
N THR A 312 15.14 -8.94 16.69
CA THR A 312 15.19 -10.41 16.52
C THR A 312 14.75 -11.18 17.77
N GLN A 313 14.27 -10.48 18.79
CA GLN A 313 13.75 -11.00 20.05
C GLN A 313 12.65 -10.06 20.57
N PRO A 314 11.70 -10.54 21.39
CA PRO A 314 10.73 -9.68 22.06
C PRO A 314 11.39 -8.51 22.78
N LEU A 315 10.75 -7.33 22.73
CA LEU A 315 11.21 -6.16 23.44
C LEU A 315 10.93 -6.32 24.93
N VAL A 316 11.88 -5.90 25.76
CA VAL A 316 11.64 -5.74 27.20
C VAL A 316 10.65 -4.61 27.44
N ALA A 317 9.88 -4.63 28.52
CA ALA A 317 8.95 -3.54 28.82
C ALA A 317 9.72 -2.23 29.13
N GLY A 318 9.21 -1.10 28.63
CA GLY A 318 9.73 0.25 28.92
C GLY A 318 10.05 1.08 27.68
N LEU A 319 10.68 2.23 27.93
CA LEU A 319 11.02 3.22 26.90
C LEU A 319 12.12 2.71 25.97
N HIS A 320 11.84 2.73 24.66
CA HIS A 320 12.79 2.45 23.60
C HIS A 320 13.04 3.70 22.78
N THR A 321 14.29 3.91 22.38
CA THR A 321 14.69 5.02 21.51
C THR A 321 15.17 4.47 20.19
N VAL A 322 14.57 4.97 19.11
CA VAL A 322 14.89 4.62 17.74
C VAL A 322 15.78 5.72 17.16
N THR A 323 16.75 5.34 16.33
CA THR A 323 17.49 6.29 15.50
C THR A 323 17.61 5.75 14.08
N PHE A 324 17.22 6.58 13.12
CA PHE A 324 17.29 6.31 11.68
C PHE A 324 18.15 7.37 11.01
N SER A 325 19.01 6.92 10.08
CA SER A 325 19.74 7.74 9.13
C SER A 325 19.79 7.02 7.79
N GLY A 326 19.50 7.74 6.71
CA GLY A 326 19.43 7.19 5.36
C GLY A 326 19.32 8.28 4.31
N ALA A 327 18.86 7.91 3.12
CA ALA A 327 18.63 8.86 2.05
C ALA A 327 17.46 8.44 1.15
N ARG A 328 16.70 9.43 0.66
CA ARG A 328 15.76 9.24 -0.46
C ARG A 328 16.42 9.76 -1.72
N ASN A 329 16.66 8.90 -2.70
CA ASN A 329 17.33 9.26 -3.96
C ASN A 329 18.62 10.09 -3.74
N GLY A 330 19.43 9.71 -2.74
CA GLY A 330 20.66 10.41 -2.38
C GLY A 330 20.51 11.66 -1.50
N VAL A 331 19.28 12.14 -1.26
CA VAL A 331 19.01 13.24 -0.31
C VAL A 331 18.93 12.68 1.11
N ALA A 332 19.88 13.08 1.97
CA ALA A 332 19.99 12.58 3.33
C ALA A 332 18.77 12.93 4.19
N VAL A 333 18.39 11.99 5.05
CA VAL A 333 17.31 12.14 6.03
C VAL A 333 17.68 11.41 7.32
N SER A 334 17.33 11.99 8.46
CA SER A 334 17.56 11.38 9.76
C SER A 334 16.42 11.68 10.72
N ARG A 335 16.13 10.74 11.61
CA ARG A 335 15.11 10.89 12.65
C ARG A 335 15.51 10.13 13.92
N SER A 336 15.19 10.68 15.08
CA SER A 336 15.25 9.99 16.36
C SER A 336 13.93 10.22 17.10
N TRP A 337 13.40 9.18 17.71
CA TRP A 337 12.12 9.21 18.42
C TRP A 337 12.05 8.07 19.44
N SER A 338 11.02 8.08 20.27
CA SER A 338 10.84 7.06 21.30
C SER A 338 9.40 6.55 21.41
N PHE A 339 9.25 5.32 21.88
CA PHE A 339 7.98 4.66 22.19
C PHE A 339 8.14 3.75 23.40
N THR A 340 7.04 3.30 23.98
CA THR A 340 7.02 2.37 25.12
C THR A 340 6.56 0.99 24.67
N ALA A 341 7.34 -0.04 24.99
CA ALA A 341 6.92 -1.43 24.85
C ALA A 341 6.27 -1.92 26.16
N ILE A 342 5.20 -2.73 26.05
CA ILE A 342 4.56 -3.44 27.17
C ILE A 342 4.57 -4.96 26.95
#